data_AF-A0A1M5SFF0-F1
#
_entry.id   AF-A0A1M5SFF0-F1
#
_cell.length_a   1.000
_cell.length_b   1.000
_cell.length_c   1.000
_cell.angle_alpha   90.00
_cell.angle_beta   90.00
_cell.angle_gamma   90.00
#
_symmetry.space_group_name_H-M   'P 1'
#
loop_
_entity.id
_entity.type
_entity.pdbx_description
1 polymer ?
#
loop_
_entity_poly.entity_id
_entity_poly.type
_entity_poly.pdbx_seq_one_letter_code
_entity_poly.pdbx_strand_id
1 'polypeptide(L)'
;MLRLQGEMIRGGTSKCWIFDHHDVVATGVNADALLLAAYNAADPRQIDGVGGASSTTSKAAIVQASTEPDVDVEYAFAQVGIGDERVEWTSNCGNCATAVALYAVHNGLVPITSDSTTVRMLNVNTRARLTGTIPTPGRTAPEEGTAAVPGTAALGVPVLLGFEDPAGSTTGRALPTGRAVDTLTGPAGRVEASLVDAGAPAALFEAKAFSLQGTESLAEFAAALPALTVLRRQAALAMGLAKEHDPVSHAVPKVGVVARPAAYHTTDGTPVGEDEHDLAVRMVSMHAPHPAIGLTSAVALATAAATPGTLAHRVARQTADGTLRLGTPAGVITAQSVPAAHGASPTVLLHRAARRIARAELLVPVLEGRLA
;
A
#
# COMPACT_ATOMS: atom_id res chain seq x y z
N MET A 1 -26.12 14.98 13.36
CA MET A 1 -25.41 13.69 13.22
C MET A 1 -25.79 13.10 11.87
N LEU A 2 -24.81 12.84 11.02
CA LEU A 2 -25.03 12.30 9.68
C LEU A 2 -25.00 10.77 9.70
N ARG A 3 -25.68 10.15 8.75
CA ARG A 3 -25.67 8.70 8.52
C ARG A 3 -24.85 8.43 7.28
N LEU A 4 -23.83 7.58 7.40
CA LEU A 4 -22.96 7.20 6.29
C LEU A 4 -22.87 5.67 6.22
N GLN A 5 -23.31 5.08 5.11
CA GLN A 5 -23.15 3.64 4.90
C GLN A 5 -21.70 3.32 4.55
N GLY A 6 -21.14 2.26 5.14
CA GLY A 6 -19.79 1.82 4.85
C GLY A 6 -19.58 0.33 5.11
N GLU A 7 -18.58 -0.22 4.44
CA GLU A 7 -18.14 -1.60 4.63
C GLU A 7 -16.71 -1.63 5.14
N MET A 8 -16.47 -2.29 6.28
CA MET A 8 -15.12 -2.55 6.74
C MET A 8 -14.64 -3.85 6.12
N ILE A 9 -13.62 -3.76 5.27
CA ILE A 9 -13.02 -4.90 4.59
C ILE A 9 -11.54 -4.96 4.95
N ARG A 10 -11.08 -6.15 5.36
CA ARG A 10 -9.66 -6.43 5.47
C ARG A 10 -9.13 -6.72 4.07
N GLY A 11 -8.16 -5.95 3.60
CA GLY A 11 -7.41 -6.22 2.37
C GLY A 11 -5.95 -6.48 2.70
N GLY A 12 -5.50 -7.72 2.53
CA GLY A 12 -4.20 -8.16 3.01
C GLY A 12 -4.03 -7.88 4.51
N THR A 13 -3.02 -7.10 4.86
CA THR A 13 -2.65 -6.73 6.24
C THR A 13 -3.17 -5.36 6.68
N SER A 14 -4.24 -4.84 6.06
CA SER A 14 -4.89 -3.59 6.48
C SER A 14 -6.41 -3.74 6.58
N LYS A 15 -7.03 -2.96 7.46
CA LYS A 15 -8.49 -2.75 7.47
C LYS A 15 -8.78 -1.43 6.74
N CYS A 16 -9.68 -1.48 5.78
CA CYS A 16 -10.10 -0.32 5.01
C CYS A 16 -11.61 -0.19 5.13
N TRP A 17 -12.10 1.01 5.46
CA TRP A 17 -13.51 1.31 5.26
C TRP A 17 -13.72 1.72 3.81
N ILE A 18 -14.68 1.08 3.16
CA ILE A 18 -15.06 1.35 1.79
C ILE A 18 -16.42 2.04 1.81
N PHE A 19 -16.51 3.19 1.16
CA PHE A 19 -17.69 4.02 1.07
C PHE A 19 -18.10 4.17 -0.39
N ASP A 20 -19.41 4.08 -0.67
CA ASP A 20 -19.93 4.43 -1.99
C ASP A 20 -19.87 5.94 -2.18
N HIS A 21 -19.41 6.39 -3.36
CA HIS A 21 -19.30 7.80 -3.69
C HIS A 21 -20.64 8.54 -3.62
N HIS A 22 -21.74 7.93 -4.06
CA HIS A 22 -23.06 8.54 -3.99
C HIS A 22 -23.51 8.74 -2.56
N ASP A 23 -23.24 7.78 -1.67
CA ASP A 23 -23.53 7.92 -0.24
C ASP A 23 -22.72 9.04 0.41
N VAL A 24 -21.43 9.18 0.05
CA VAL A 24 -20.59 10.29 0.52
C VAL A 24 -21.14 11.63 0.03
N VAL A 25 -21.44 11.76 -1.27
CA VAL A 25 -21.98 12.99 -1.85
C VAL A 25 -23.35 13.36 -1.26
N ALA A 26 -24.20 12.37 -0.99
CA ALA A 26 -25.53 12.57 -0.41
C ALA A 26 -25.48 13.17 1.02
N THR A 27 -24.34 13.05 1.72
CA THR A 27 -24.18 13.71 3.03
C THR A 27 -24.11 15.24 2.93
N GLY A 28 -23.78 15.79 1.75
CA GLY A 28 -23.55 17.22 1.54
C GLY A 28 -22.29 17.77 2.24
N VAL A 29 -21.46 16.90 2.83
CA VAL A 29 -20.23 17.26 3.52
C VAL A 29 -19.03 16.90 2.66
N ASN A 30 -18.02 17.76 2.65
CA ASN A 30 -16.76 17.47 1.98
C ASN A 30 -16.12 16.19 2.56
N ALA A 31 -15.57 15.34 1.68
CA ALA A 31 -14.99 14.05 2.05
C ALA A 31 -13.93 14.15 3.17
N ASP A 32 -13.10 15.19 3.19
CA ASP A 32 -12.10 15.40 4.25
C ASP A 32 -12.78 15.57 5.59
N ALA A 33 -13.71 16.51 5.71
CA ALA A 33 -14.43 16.78 6.95
C ALA A 33 -15.23 15.55 7.42
N LEU A 34 -15.85 14.83 6.48
CA LEU A 34 -16.59 13.61 6.77
C LEU A 34 -15.68 12.52 7.32
N LEU A 35 -14.53 12.26 6.68
CA LEU A 35 -13.59 11.23 7.11
C LEU A 35 -12.88 11.59 8.41
N LEU A 36 -12.48 12.85 8.61
CA LEU A 36 -11.89 13.30 9.87
C LEU A 36 -12.83 13.07 11.06
N ALA A 37 -14.12 13.38 10.88
CA ALA A 37 -15.14 13.14 11.88
C ALA A 37 -15.42 11.63 12.07
N ALA A 38 -15.61 10.88 10.99
CA ALA A 38 -15.92 9.45 11.06
C ALA A 38 -14.82 8.63 11.74
N TYR A 39 -13.56 9.02 11.57
CA TYR A 39 -12.41 8.34 12.16
C TYR A 39 -11.98 8.90 13.52
N ASN A 40 -12.56 10.01 13.96
CA ASN A 40 -12.09 10.77 15.12
C ASN A 40 -10.57 11.05 15.03
N ALA A 41 -10.16 11.64 13.91
CA ALA A 41 -8.74 11.80 13.54
C ALA A 41 -7.92 12.62 14.55
N ALA A 42 -8.56 13.56 15.25
CA ALA A 42 -7.92 14.40 16.26
C ALA A 42 -7.49 13.64 17.52
N ASP A 43 -8.17 12.54 17.89
CA ASP A 43 -7.77 11.71 19.02
C ASP A 43 -6.73 10.68 18.56
N PRO A 44 -5.51 10.64 19.13
CA PRO A 44 -4.53 9.59 18.84
C PRO A 44 -5.03 8.17 19.09
N ARG A 45 -6.06 8.00 19.91
CA ARG A 45 -6.72 6.71 20.19
C ARG A 45 -7.88 6.41 19.26
N GLN A 46 -8.39 7.41 18.52
CA GLN A 46 -9.55 7.31 17.63
C GLN A 46 -10.78 6.68 18.31
N ILE A 47 -10.95 6.88 19.63
CA ILE A 47 -11.88 6.10 20.46
C ILE A 47 -13.36 6.33 20.11
N ASP A 48 -13.70 7.56 19.71
CA ASP A 48 -15.04 7.99 19.27
C ASP A 48 -15.21 7.94 17.73
N GLY A 49 -14.51 7.02 17.05
CA GLY A 49 -14.57 6.90 15.60
C GLY A 49 -14.28 5.48 15.13
N VAL A 50 -14.32 5.27 13.81
CA VAL A 50 -14.09 3.95 13.20
C VAL A 50 -12.61 3.62 12.98
N GLY A 51 -11.73 4.58 13.28
CA GLY A 51 -10.29 4.42 13.18
C GLY A 51 -9.75 3.44 14.23
N GLY A 52 -8.72 2.68 13.86
CA GLY A 52 -8.11 1.71 14.77
C GLY A 52 -6.78 2.15 15.39
N ALA A 53 -6.49 3.46 15.43
CA ALA A 53 -5.28 4.05 16.02
C ALA A 53 -3.95 3.47 15.50
N SER A 54 -3.93 3.01 14.25
CA SER A 54 -2.69 2.61 13.57
C SER A 54 -2.76 2.95 12.09
N SER A 55 -1.60 3.15 11.45
CA SER A 55 -1.57 3.48 10.02
C SER A 55 -2.26 2.42 9.15
N THR A 56 -2.28 1.14 9.56
CA THR A 56 -2.93 0.03 8.84
C THR A 56 -4.42 -0.14 9.12
N THR A 57 -4.97 0.64 10.06
CA THR A 57 -6.38 0.59 10.48
C THR A 57 -7.10 1.94 10.44
N SER A 58 -6.43 3.00 9.99
CA SER A 58 -7.00 4.34 9.74
C SER A 58 -6.98 4.68 8.24
N LYS A 59 -7.72 3.88 7.47
CA LYS A 59 -7.72 3.91 5.99
C LYS A 59 -9.12 3.87 5.44
N ALA A 60 -9.42 4.73 4.47
CA ALA A 60 -10.68 4.73 3.74
C ALA A 60 -10.44 4.59 2.23
N ALA A 61 -11.45 4.10 1.52
CA ALA A 61 -11.56 4.26 0.08
C ALA A 61 -12.99 4.70 -0.28
N ILE A 62 -13.11 5.66 -1.19
CA ILE A 62 -14.38 6.08 -1.78
C ILE A 62 -14.43 5.50 -3.17
N VAL A 63 -15.47 4.72 -3.48
CA VAL A 63 -15.57 3.90 -4.69
C VAL A 63 -16.81 4.27 -5.49
N GLN A 64 -16.69 4.25 -6.81
CA GLN A 64 -17.81 4.36 -7.74
C GLN A 64 -17.60 3.48 -8.97
N ALA A 65 -18.69 3.14 -9.67
CA ALA A 65 -18.60 2.62 -11.02
C ALA A 65 -17.95 3.66 -11.93
N SER A 66 -17.04 3.24 -12.82
CA SER A 66 -16.39 4.14 -13.77
C SER A 66 -17.23 4.32 -15.03
N THR A 67 -17.04 5.47 -15.68
CA THR A 67 -17.53 5.71 -17.05
C THR A 67 -16.39 5.70 -18.07
N GLU A 68 -15.14 5.54 -17.63
CA GLU A 68 -13.98 5.47 -18.51
C GLU A 68 -13.92 4.10 -19.20
N PRO A 69 -13.58 4.06 -20.52
CA PRO A 69 -13.34 2.80 -21.20
C PRO A 69 -12.26 1.96 -20.50
N ASP A 70 -12.48 0.66 -20.46
CA ASP A 70 -11.56 -0.32 -19.86
C ASP A 70 -11.28 -0.08 -18.36
N VAL A 71 -12.20 0.57 -17.65
CA VAL A 71 -12.22 0.71 -16.20
C VAL A 71 -13.60 0.32 -15.70
N ASP A 72 -13.67 -0.58 -14.73
CA ASP A 72 -14.96 -0.97 -14.12
C ASP A 72 -15.30 -0.08 -12.93
N VAL A 73 -14.30 0.21 -12.09
CA VAL A 73 -14.47 1.04 -10.88
C VAL A 73 -13.36 2.08 -10.74
N GLU A 74 -13.74 3.24 -10.26
CA GLU A 74 -12.83 4.29 -9.79
C GLU A 74 -12.81 4.30 -8.28
N TYR A 75 -11.64 4.52 -7.70
CA TYR A 75 -11.55 4.71 -6.25
C TYR A 75 -10.52 5.76 -5.84
N ALA A 76 -10.90 6.55 -4.84
CA ALA A 76 -10.00 7.44 -4.12
C ALA A 76 -9.61 6.77 -2.80
N PHE A 77 -8.32 6.56 -2.57
CA PHE A 77 -7.76 6.13 -1.30
C PHE A 77 -7.47 7.33 -0.41
N ALA A 78 -7.81 7.20 0.87
CA ALA A 78 -7.53 8.19 1.90
C ALA A 78 -6.78 7.53 3.07
N GLN A 79 -5.59 8.06 3.39
CA GLN A 79 -4.95 7.79 4.67
C GLN A 79 -5.39 8.86 5.66
N VAL A 80 -6.15 8.47 6.67
CA VAL A 80 -6.67 9.40 7.68
C VAL A 80 -5.64 9.53 8.81
N GLY A 81 -5.43 10.77 9.27
CA GLY A 81 -4.51 11.08 10.37
C GLY A 81 -4.93 10.47 11.70
N ILE A 82 -3.94 10.29 12.59
CA ILE A 82 -4.11 9.72 13.94
C ILE A 82 -3.46 10.71 14.91
N GLY A 83 -4.28 11.42 15.69
CA GLY A 83 -3.81 12.58 16.44
C GLY A 83 -3.45 13.78 15.55
N ASP A 84 -3.88 13.77 14.29
CA ASP A 84 -3.63 14.81 13.28
C ASP A 84 -4.89 14.98 12.42
N GLU A 85 -5.42 16.19 12.35
CA GLU A 85 -6.66 16.50 11.63
C GLU A 85 -6.44 16.70 10.13
N ARG A 86 -5.81 15.71 9.48
CA ARG A 86 -5.50 15.75 8.05
C ARG A 86 -5.88 14.44 7.36
N VAL A 87 -6.35 14.56 6.13
CA VAL A 87 -6.57 13.42 5.23
C VAL A 87 -5.56 13.52 4.09
N GLU A 88 -4.88 12.41 3.82
CA GLU A 88 -3.85 12.33 2.80
C GLU A 88 -4.41 11.59 1.57
N TRP A 89 -4.40 12.28 0.42
CA TRP A 89 -5.02 11.85 -0.84
C TRP A 89 -4.04 11.73 -2.02
N THR A 90 -2.74 11.88 -1.81
CA THR A 90 -1.70 11.87 -2.85
C THR A 90 -1.12 10.48 -3.13
N SER A 91 -1.49 9.48 -2.31
CA SER A 91 -0.98 8.12 -2.44
C SER A 91 -2.05 7.09 -2.80
N ASN A 92 -1.61 5.89 -3.19
CA ASN A 92 -2.45 4.71 -3.33
C ASN A 92 -2.08 3.68 -2.25
N CYS A 93 -3.01 2.79 -1.90
CA CYS A 93 -2.78 1.66 -1.02
C CYS A 93 -3.23 0.35 -1.67
N GLY A 94 -2.29 -0.47 -2.14
CA GLY A 94 -2.63 -1.77 -2.73
C GLY A 94 -3.37 -2.73 -1.79
N ASN A 95 -3.18 -2.61 -0.47
CA ASN A 95 -3.98 -3.36 0.50
C ASN A 95 -5.46 -2.96 0.42
N CYS A 96 -5.76 -1.65 0.37
CA CYS A 96 -7.14 -1.21 0.18
C CYS A 96 -7.64 -1.47 -1.24
N ALA A 97 -6.80 -1.42 -2.27
CA ALA A 97 -7.19 -1.85 -3.62
C ALA A 97 -7.65 -3.32 -3.65
N THR A 98 -7.01 -4.18 -2.86
CA THR A 98 -7.44 -5.59 -2.67
C THR A 98 -8.84 -5.66 -2.07
N ALA A 99 -9.15 -4.80 -1.10
CA ALA A 99 -10.47 -4.68 -0.49
C ALA A 99 -11.51 -4.09 -1.46
N VAL A 100 -11.13 -3.08 -2.26
CA VAL A 100 -11.98 -2.46 -3.29
C VAL A 100 -12.38 -3.49 -4.36
N ALA A 101 -11.47 -4.36 -4.80
CA ALA A 101 -11.81 -5.43 -5.73
C ALA A 101 -12.91 -6.35 -5.17
N LEU A 102 -12.80 -6.76 -3.90
CA LEU A 102 -13.82 -7.59 -3.25
C LEU A 102 -15.14 -6.83 -3.07
N TYR A 103 -15.07 -5.57 -2.67
CA TYR A 103 -16.23 -4.68 -2.56
C TYR A 103 -17.00 -4.57 -3.88
N ALA A 104 -16.28 -4.38 -4.99
CA ALA A 104 -16.87 -4.24 -6.32
C ALA A 104 -17.64 -5.50 -6.76
N VAL A 105 -17.09 -6.69 -6.47
CA VAL A 105 -17.77 -7.96 -6.73
C VAL A 105 -18.99 -8.14 -5.82
N HIS A 106 -18.87 -7.81 -4.51
CA HIS A 106 -19.99 -7.94 -3.56
C HIS A 106 -21.15 -6.98 -3.83
N ASN A 107 -20.87 -5.79 -4.34
CA ASN A 107 -21.87 -4.75 -4.59
C ASN A 107 -22.33 -4.69 -6.05
N GLY A 108 -21.95 -5.67 -6.88
CA GLY A 108 -22.42 -5.78 -8.26
C GLY A 108 -21.94 -4.65 -9.17
N LEU A 109 -20.80 -4.03 -8.84
CA LEU A 109 -20.17 -3.01 -9.69
C LEU A 109 -19.53 -3.62 -10.95
N VAL A 110 -19.33 -4.95 -10.96
CA VAL A 110 -18.86 -5.72 -12.12
C VAL A 110 -19.72 -6.96 -12.28
N PRO A 111 -20.12 -7.34 -13.52
CA PRO A 111 -20.87 -8.57 -13.75
C PRO A 111 -20.01 -9.82 -13.50
N ILE A 112 -20.58 -10.81 -12.81
CA ILE A 112 -19.93 -12.11 -12.57
C ILE A 112 -20.34 -13.08 -13.69
N THR A 113 -19.49 -13.23 -14.71
CA THR A 113 -19.80 -14.02 -15.91
C THR A 113 -19.10 -15.39 -15.97
N SER A 114 -18.14 -15.65 -15.08
CA SER A 114 -17.27 -16.82 -15.08
C SER A 114 -16.91 -17.27 -13.66
N ASP A 115 -16.21 -18.40 -13.54
CA ASP A 115 -15.68 -18.92 -12.25
C ASP A 115 -14.55 -18.07 -11.65
N SER A 116 -14.14 -17.01 -12.36
CA SER A 116 -13.23 -15.98 -11.90
C SER A 116 -13.70 -14.64 -12.45
N THR A 117 -13.65 -13.59 -11.65
CA THR A 117 -14.06 -12.23 -11.99
C THR A 117 -12.87 -11.30 -11.83
N THR A 118 -12.54 -10.57 -12.89
CA THR A 118 -11.49 -9.53 -12.87
C THR A 118 -12.15 -8.17 -12.81
N VAL A 119 -11.81 -7.40 -11.78
CA VAL A 119 -12.22 -5.99 -11.63
C VAL A 119 -11.08 -5.11 -12.11
N ARG A 120 -11.31 -4.29 -13.16
CA ARG A 120 -10.39 -3.24 -13.61
C ARG A 120 -10.66 -1.97 -12.80
N MET A 121 -9.64 -1.49 -12.12
CA MET A 121 -9.74 -0.41 -11.16
C MET A 121 -8.83 0.75 -11.57
N LEU A 122 -9.33 1.97 -11.44
CA LEU A 122 -8.54 3.19 -11.57
C LEU A 122 -8.45 3.88 -10.21
N ASN A 123 -7.24 4.00 -9.69
CA ASN A 123 -7.01 4.85 -8.54
C ASN A 123 -6.95 6.31 -8.97
N VAL A 124 -7.94 7.12 -8.59
CA VAL A 124 -8.02 8.51 -9.06
C VAL A 124 -6.98 9.43 -8.41
N ASN A 125 -6.41 9.05 -7.26
CA ASN A 125 -5.33 9.80 -6.61
C ASN A 125 -4.05 9.84 -7.45
N THR A 126 -3.68 8.67 -7.99
CA THR A 126 -2.37 8.44 -8.63
C THR A 126 -2.46 8.10 -10.11
N ARG A 127 -3.68 7.98 -10.64
CA ARG A 127 -4.00 7.46 -11.98
C ARG A 127 -3.49 6.03 -12.24
N ALA A 128 -3.06 5.31 -11.19
CA ALA A 128 -2.65 3.92 -11.31
C ALA A 128 -3.82 3.05 -11.78
N ARG A 129 -3.56 2.20 -12.78
CA ARG A 129 -4.49 1.16 -13.23
C ARG A 129 -4.14 -0.15 -12.55
N LEU A 130 -5.16 -0.82 -12.02
CA LEU A 130 -5.00 -2.05 -11.27
C LEU A 130 -6.05 -3.07 -11.69
N THR A 131 -5.74 -4.34 -11.55
CA THR A 131 -6.70 -5.43 -11.67
C THR A 131 -6.82 -6.18 -10.35
N GLY A 132 -8.03 -6.60 -10.01
CA GLY A 132 -8.29 -7.51 -8.90
C GLY A 132 -9.04 -8.73 -9.40
N THR A 133 -8.35 -9.87 -9.48
CA THR A 133 -8.95 -11.13 -9.93
C THR A 133 -9.36 -11.97 -8.73
N ILE A 134 -10.65 -12.31 -8.67
CA ILE A 134 -11.30 -13.00 -7.56
C ILE A 134 -11.97 -14.27 -8.08
N PRO A 135 -11.72 -15.45 -7.49
CA PRO A 135 -12.48 -16.66 -7.80
C PRO A 135 -13.96 -16.49 -7.45
N THR A 136 -14.84 -16.76 -8.40
CA THR A 136 -16.30 -16.67 -8.32
C THR A 136 -16.95 -17.95 -8.84
N PRO A 137 -16.60 -19.14 -8.29
CA PRO A 137 -17.08 -20.42 -8.80
C PRO A 137 -18.60 -20.50 -8.76
N GLY A 138 -19.21 -21.00 -9.83
CA GLY A 138 -20.67 -21.02 -9.95
C GLY A 138 -21.27 -19.63 -10.20
N ARG A 139 -20.43 -18.66 -10.60
CA ARG A 139 -20.80 -17.27 -10.90
C ARG A 139 -21.45 -16.53 -9.72
N THR A 140 -20.97 -16.83 -8.52
CA THR A 140 -21.42 -16.17 -7.28
C THR A 140 -20.27 -15.43 -6.63
N ALA A 141 -20.61 -14.34 -5.95
CA ALA A 141 -19.63 -13.59 -5.16
C ALA A 141 -19.23 -14.42 -3.92
N PRO A 142 -17.94 -14.61 -3.62
CA PRO A 142 -17.50 -15.42 -2.50
C PRO A 142 -17.74 -14.71 -1.15
N GLU A 143 -18.30 -15.41 -0.17
CA GLU A 143 -18.48 -14.86 1.18
C GLU A 143 -17.22 -15.02 2.05
N GLU A 144 -16.59 -16.19 1.97
CA GLU A 144 -15.41 -16.58 2.73
C GLU A 144 -14.32 -17.13 1.80
N GLY A 145 -13.11 -17.30 2.33
CA GLY A 145 -12.04 -17.98 1.62
C GLY A 145 -10.94 -18.45 2.54
N THR A 146 -10.10 -19.34 2.02
CA THR A 146 -9.06 -20.06 2.77
C THR A 146 -7.64 -19.56 2.48
N ALA A 147 -7.50 -18.48 1.70
CA ALA A 147 -6.18 -17.93 1.40
C ALA A 147 -5.59 -17.27 2.66
N ALA A 148 -4.38 -17.70 3.01
CA ALA A 148 -3.65 -17.19 4.17
C ALA A 148 -3.15 -15.76 3.92
N VAL A 149 -3.01 -14.99 5.00
CA VAL A 149 -2.34 -13.69 4.99
C VAL A 149 -1.13 -13.73 5.90
N PRO A 150 0.08 -13.47 5.37
CA PRO A 150 1.31 -13.47 6.16
C PRO A 150 1.18 -12.64 7.44
N GLY A 151 1.57 -13.24 8.57
CA GLY A 151 1.69 -12.60 9.88
C GLY A 151 0.40 -12.49 10.66
N THR A 152 -0.64 -13.24 10.25
CA THR A 152 -1.89 -13.39 10.98
C THR A 152 -2.46 -14.78 10.76
N ALA A 153 -3.23 -15.32 11.71
CA ALA A 153 -4.06 -16.51 11.48
C ALA A 153 -5.30 -16.24 10.60
N ALA A 154 -5.43 -15.03 10.04
CA ALA A 154 -6.62 -14.64 9.29
C ALA A 154 -6.62 -15.24 7.88
N LEU A 155 -7.72 -15.89 7.53
CA LEU A 155 -8.02 -16.34 6.18
C LEU A 155 -8.92 -15.34 5.45
N GLY A 156 -8.95 -15.43 4.12
CA GLY A 156 -9.86 -14.63 3.31
C GLY A 156 -10.01 -15.16 1.89
N VAL A 157 -10.85 -14.47 1.12
CA VAL A 157 -11.04 -14.67 -0.31
C VAL A 157 -9.73 -14.33 -1.03
N PRO A 158 -9.15 -15.24 -1.83
CA PRO A 158 -7.97 -14.93 -2.62
C PRO A 158 -8.24 -13.81 -3.62
N VAL A 159 -7.29 -12.90 -3.73
CA VAL A 159 -7.30 -11.82 -4.72
C VAL A 159 -5.93 -11.77 -5.36
N LEU A 160 -5.87 -11.97 -6.68
CA LEU A 160 -4.67 -11.68 -7.47
C LEU A 160 -4.74 -10.21 -7.88
N LEU A 161 -3.93 -9.38 -7.23
CA LEU A 161 -3.87 -7.96 -7.51
C LEU A 161 -2.77 -7.68 -8.53
N GLY A 162 -3.11 -7.08 -9.66
CA GLY A 162 -2.17 -6.61 -10.67
C GLY A 162 -2.02 -5.09 -10.63
N PHE A 163 -0.79 -4.60 -10.66
CA PHE A 163 -0.49 -3.20 -10.98
C PHE A 163 -0.03 -3.12 -12.42
N GLU A 164 -0.79 -2.44 -13.26
CA GLU A 164 -0.51 -2.31 -14.69
C GLU A 164 0.40 -1.10 -14.95
N ASP A 165 1.42 -1.31 -15.78
CA ASP A 165 2.47 -0.34 -16.10
C ASP A 165 2.91 0.51 -14.90
N PRO A 166 3.35 -0.12 -13.79
CA PRO A 166 3.46 0.60 -12.53
C PRO A 166 4.56 1.66 -12.53
N ALA A 167 5.48 1.62 -13.48
CA ALA A 167 6.72 2.39 -13.49
C ALA A 167 6.51 3.85 -13.93
N GLY A 168 6.99 4.79 -13.12
CA GLY A 168 6.99 6.21 -13.44
C GLY A 168 5.63 6.90 -13.38
N SER A 169 4.62 6.29 -12.73
CA SER A 169 3.26 6.86 -12.68
C SER A 169 3.20 8.23 -11.99
N THR A 170 4.14 8.54 -11.09
CA THR A 170 4.15 9.81 -10.33
C THR A 170 5.15 10.82 -10.89
N THR A 171 6.30 10.35 -11.33
CA THR A 171 7.47 11.15 -11.70
C THR A 171 7.80 11.10 -13.20
N GLY A 172 7.06 10.29 -13.96
CA GLY A 172 7.26 10.05 -15.39
C GLY A 172 8.36 9.05 -15.74
N ARG A 173 9.11 8.52 -14.75
CA ARG A 173 10.19 7.54 -14.98
C ARG A 173 10.33 6.55 -13.84
N ALA A 174 10.66 5.29 -14.16
CA ALA A 174 10.95 4.26 -13.16
C ALA A 174 12.08 4.67 -12.18
N LEU A 175 13.09 5.37 -12.69
CA LEU A 175 14.20 5.95 -11.94
C LEU A 175 14.15 7.47 -12.13
N PRO A 176 13.57 8.24 -11.19
CA PRO A 176 13.31 9.67 -11.38
C PRO A 176 14.58 10.48 -11.68
N THR A 177 15.70 10.10 -11.07
CA THR A 177 17.02 10.74 -11.27
C THR A 177 17.77 10.23 -12.50
N GLY A 178 17.26 9.18 -13.15
CA GLY A 178 17.93 8.45 -14.23
C GLY A 178 19.08 7.55 -13.77
N ARG A 179 19.33 7.41 -12.46
CA ARG A 179 20.40 6.58 -11.89
C ARG A 179 19.82 5.40 -11.13
N ALA A 180 20.49 4.25 -11.21
CA ALA A 180 20.13 3.09 -10.40
C ALA A 180 20.47 3.30 -8.91
N VAL A 181 21.51 4.09 -8.63
CA VAL A 181 21.93 4.49 -7.28
C VAL A 181 22.31 5.98 -7.29
N ASP A 182 21.74 6.72 -6.35
CA ASP A 182 22.10 8.09 -6.00
C ASP A 182 22.82 8.11 -4.64
N THR A 183 23.38 9.26 -4.28
CA THR A 183 23.91 9.50 -2.93
C THR A 183 23.15 10.64 -2.27
N LEU A 184 22.54 10.36 -1.13
CA LEU A 184 21.83 11.36 -0.31
C LEU A 184 22.66 11.73 0.92
N THR A 185 22.50 12.95 1.41
CA THR A 185 23.13 13.40 2.66
C THR A 185 22.19 13.12 3.83
N GLY A 186 22.53 12.13 4.64
CA GLY A 186 21.84 11.81 5.89
C GLY A 186 22.54 12.38 7.13
N PRO A 187 21.99 12.15 8.34
CA PRO A 187 22.56 12.69 9.58
C PRO A 187 23.98 12.20 9.90
N ALA A 188 24.31 10.96 9.52
CA ALA A 188 25.63 10.35 9.72
C ALA A 188 26.58 10.53 8.51
N GLY A 189 26.19 11.32 7.52
CA GLY A 189 26.94 11.54 6.29
C GLY A 189 26.24 11.00 5.04
N ARG A 190 27.03 10.71 4.00
CA ARG A 190 26.54 10.29 2.69
C ARG A 190 26.07 8.84 2.72
N VAL A 191 24.88 8.57 2.18
CA VAL A 191 24.26 7.24 2.11
C VAL A 191 23.82 6.97 0.67
N GLU A 192 24.12 5.77 0.14
CA GLU A 192 23.61 5.32 -1.15
C GLU A 192 22.11 5.03 -1.08
N ALA A 193 21.36 5.42 -2.11
CA ALA A 193 19.93 5.16 -2.20
C ALA A 193 19.56 4.75 -3.63
N SER A 194 18.63 3.81 -3.78
CA SER A 194 17.90 3.64 -5.03
C SER A 194 16.57 4.38 -4.93
N LEU A 195 16.37 5.34 -5.83
CA LEU A 195 15.15 6.13 -5.94
C LEU A 195 14.33 5.55 -7.09
N VAL A 196 13.20 4.93 -6.75
CA VAL A 196 12.37 4.18 -7.69
C VAL A 196 10.96 4.70 -7.61
N ASP A 197 10.33 4.92 -8.76
CA ASP A 197 8.91 5.22 -8.85
C ASP A 197 8.21 4.07 -9.56
N ALA A 198 7.63 3.17 -8.79
CA ALA A 198 6.74 2.14 -9.32
C ALA A 198 5.67 1.74 -8.30
N GLY A 199 4.40 1.89 -8.65
CA GLY A 199 3.27 1.73 -7.73
C GLY A 199 3.16 2.87 -6.70
N ALA A 200 4.23 3.16 -5.97
CA ALA A 200 4.45 4.44 -5.29
C ALA A 200 5.94 4.81 -5.31
N PRO A 201 6.30 6.10 -5.31
CA PRO A 201 7.68 6.52 -5.17
C PRO A 201 8.30 5.98 -3.88
N ALA A 202 9.52 5.44 -3.98
CA ALA A 202 10.25 4.82 -2.90
C ALA A 202 11.75 5.18 -2.92
N ALA A 203 12.30 5.40 -1.73
CA ALA A 203 13.74 5.48 -1.50
C ALA A 203 14.20 4.26 -0.68
N LEU A 204 15.03 3.44 -1.30
CA LEU A 204 15.51 2.17 -0.75
C LEU A 204 16.98 2.29 -0.41
N PHE A 205 17.37 1.79 0.76
CA PHE A 205 18.75 1.85 1.25
C PHE A 205 19.22 0.45 1.65
N GLU A 206 20.52 0.16 1.61
CA GLU A 206 21.03 -1.11 2.17
C GLU A 206 21.02 -1.06 3.71
N ALA A 207 20.54 -2.13 4.36
CA ALA A 207 20.43 -2.21 5.82
C ALA A 207 21.77 -1.94 6.54
N LYS A 208 22.89 -2.42 5.96
CA LYS A 208 24.24 -2.22 6.51
C LYS A 208 24.64 -0.76 6.68
N ALA A 209 24.04 0.16 5.89
CA ALA A 209 24.31 1.61 6.01
C ALA A 209 23.75 2.20 7.33
N PHE A 210 22.89 1.46 8.02
CA PHE A 210 22.29 1.82 9.31
C PHE A 210 22.73 0.85 10.43
N SER A 211 23.78 0.05 10.20
CA SER A 211 24.21 -1.03 11.10
C SER A 211 23.12 -2.08 11.34
N LEU A 212 22.25 -2.29 10.34
CA LEU A 212 21.17 -3.26 10.36
C LEU A 212 21.49 -4.47 9.46
N GLN A 213 20.87 -5.61 9.76
CA GLN A 213 20.88 -6.85 8.98
C GLN A 213 19.68 -6.94 8.03
N GLY A 214 18.59 -6.20 8.27
CA GLY A 214 17.36 -6.24 7.47
C GLY A 214 16.33 -7.26 7.98
N THR A 215 16.65 -7.96 9.06
CA THR A 215 15.80 -8.96 9.73
C THR A 215 15.33 -8.53 11.12
N GLU A 216 15.53 -7.26 11.48
CA GLU A 216 15.18 -6.69 12.77
C GLU A 216 13.72 -6.91 13.16
N SER A 217 13.46 -6.99 14.46
CA SER A 217 12.12 -6.77 15.00
C SER A 217 11.64 -5.32 14.72
N LEU A 218 10.35 -5.07 14.86
CA LEU A 218 9.81 -3.70 14.71
C LEU A 218 10.46 -2.73 15.70
N ALA A 219 10.73 -3.18 16.93
CA ALA A 219 11.34 -2.35 17.97
C ALA A 219 12.79 -1.97 17.63
N GLU A 220 13.58 -2.91 17.13
CA GLU A 220 14.96 -2.66 16.71
C GLU A 220 15.01 -1.76 15.46
N PHE A 221 14.14 -2.02 14.47
CA PHE A 221 14.08 -1.19 13.26
C PHE A 221 13.64 0.25 13.55
N ALA A 222 12.86 0.47 14.61
CA ALA A 222 12.44 1.81 15.02
C ALA A 222 13.62 2.76 15.30
N ALA A 223 14.79 2.23 15.69
CA ALA A 223 15.99 3.02 15.92
C ALA A 223 16.50 3.74 14.65
N ALA A 224 16.18 3.25 13.45
CA ALA A 224 16.58 3.86 12.19
C ALA A 224 15.64 4.98 11.71
N LEU A 225 14.45 5.12 12.32
CA LEU A 225 13.41 6.07 11.86
C LEU A 225 13.85 7.53 11.82
N PRO A 226 14.60 8.07 12.80
CA PRO A 226 15.05 9.46 12.74
C PRO A 226 15.91 9.74 11.50
N ALA A 227 16.85 8.83 11.19
CA ALA A 227 17.72 8.97 10.03
C ALA A 227 16.95 8.79 8.71
N LEU A 228 16.07 7.77 8.63
CA LEU A 228 15.23 7.52 7.48
C LEU A 228 14.23 8.67 7.21
N THR A 229 13.80 9.39 8.25
CA THR A 229 12.92 10.56 8.09
C THR A 229 13.66 11.72 7.40
N VAL A 230 14.90 11.99 7.79
CA VAL A 230 15.74 13.01 7.12
C VAL A 230 16.01 12.60 5.67
N LEU A 231 16.40 11.35 5.45
CA LEU A 231 16.67 10.82 4.12
C LEU A 231 15.43 10.78 3.22
N ARG A 232 14.24 10.54 3.78
CA ARG A 232 12.97 10.63 3.05
C ARG A 232 12.80 12.01 2.43
N ARG A 233 13.05 13.08 3.20
CA ARG A 233 12.95 14.45 2.68
C ARG A 233 13.96 14.70 1.55
N GLN A 234 15.20 14.28 1.73
CA GLN A 234 16.22 14.40 0.69
C GLN A 234 15.85 13.64 -0.59
N ALA A 235 15.31 12.43 -0.44
CA ALA A 235 14.78 11.65 -1.57
C ALA A 235 13.61 12.35 -2.26
N ALA A 236 12.66 12.91 -1.50
CA ALA A 236 11.52 13.63 -2.06
C ALA A 236 11.96 14.81 -2.95
N LEU A 237 12.96 15.57 -2.50
CA LEU A 237 13.55 16.67 -3.26
C LEU A 237 14.27 16.16 -4.52
N ALA A 238 15.10 15.11 -4.38
CA ALA A 238 15.84 14.51 -5.49
C ALA A 238 14.92 13.90 -6.57
N MET A 239 13.76 13.37 -6.17
CA MET A 239 12.75 12.79 -7.07
C MET A 239 11.81 13.85 -7.67
N GLY A 240 11.92 15.12 -7.26
CA GLY A 240 11.00 16.19 -7.70
C GLY A 240 9.58 16.08 -7.13
N LEU A 241 9.40 15.31 -6.05
CA LEU A 241 8.11 15.10 -5.38
C LEU A 241 7.75 16.23 -4.42
N ALA A 242 8.73 17.05 -4.04
CA ALA A 242 8.56 18.21 -3.19
C ALA A 242 9.56 19.30 -3.58
N LYS A 243 9.24 20.54 -3.23
CA LYS A 243 10.14 21.70 -3.27
C LYS A 243 10.69 21.99 -1.88
N GLU A 244 11.80 22.72 -1.81
CA GLU A 244 12.52 23.03 -0.56
C GLU A 244 11.64 23.61 0.54
N HIS A 245 10.67 24.45 0.17
CA HIS A 245 9.76 25.12 1.10
C HIS A 245 8.44 24.38 1.35
N ASP A 246 8.19 23.28 0.65
CA ASP A 246 6.98 22.49 0.87
C ASP A 246 7.03 21.81 2.24
N PRO A 247 5.89 21.69 2.94
CA PRO A 247 5.80 20.92 4.19
C PRO A 247 6.36 19.51 4.02
N VAL A 248 6.96 18.96 5.09
CA VAL A 248 7.44 17.57 5.08
C VAL A 248 6.25 16.63 5.03
N SER A 249 6.16 15.85 3.95
CA SER A 249 5.22 14.73 3.85
C SER A 249 5.87 13.44 4.38
N HIS A 250 5.11 12.67 5.13
CA HIS A 250 5.52 11.36 5.64
C HIS A 250 4.92 10.19 4.86
N ALA A 251 4.13 10.49 3.81
CA ALA A 251 3.45 9.50 2.99
C ALA A 251 4.28 9.06 1.79
N VAL A 252 4.91 9.99 1.06
CA VAL A 252 5.66 9.73 -0.17
C VAL A 252 6.94 10.59 -0.19
N PRO A 253 8.11 10.05 -0.61
CA PRO A 253 8.34 8.66 -0.98
C PRO A 253 8.27 7.71 0.22
N LYS A 254 7.90 6.46 -0.04
CA LYS A 254 8.05 5.36 0.92
C LYS A 254 9.53 5.14 1.18
N VAL A 255 9.94 4.83 2.41
CA VAL A 255 11.35 4.60 2.73
C VAL A 255 11.53 3.35 3.53
N GLY A 256 12.66 2.69 3.34
CA GLY A 256 13.01 1.49 4.07
C GLY A 256 14.36 0.92 3.65
N VAL A 257 14.74 -0.16 4.31
CA VAL A 257 16.00 -0.85 4.07
C VAL A 257 15.78 -2.20 3.41
N VAL A 258 16.76 -2.60 2.62
CA VAL A 258 16.85 -3.90 1.95
C VAL A 258 18.15 -4.60 2.34
N ALA A 259 18.12 -5.92 2.37
CA ALA A 259 19.29 -6.75 2.65
C ALA A 259 19.17 -8.12 1.97
N ARG A 260 20.28 -8.85 1.95
CA ARG A 260 20.28 -10.26 1.53
C ARG A 260 19.33 -11.06 2.43
N PRO A 261 18.73 -12.14 1.93
CA PRO A 261 17.96 -13.06 2.76
C PRO A 261 18.78 -13.55 3.95
N ALA A 262 18.12 -13.71 5.09
CA ALA A 262 18.67 -14.29 6.30
C ALA A 262 17.54 -14.85 7.16
N ALA A 263 17.80 -15.90 7.94
CA ALA A 263 16.79 -16.45 8.83
C ALA A 263 16.36 -15.44 9.90
N TYR A 264 15.06 -15.41 10.22
CA TYR A 264 14.50 -14.52 11.24
C TYR A 264 13.20 -15.07 11.82
N HIS A 265 12.66 -14.39 12.83
CA HIS A 265 11.32 -14.67 13.35
C HIS A 265 10.40 -13.50 13.02
N THR A 266 9.18 -13.82 12.58
CA THR A 266 8.11 -12.83 12.40
C THR A 266 7.69 -12.23 13.74
N THR A 267 6.83 -11.21 13.67
CA THR A 267 6.28 -10.53 14.85
C THR A 267 5.44 -11.46 15.74
N ASP A 268 4.87 -12.53 15.17
CA ASP A 268 4.13 -13.57 15.91
C ASP A 268 5.00 -14.77 16.33
N GLY A 269 6.31 -14.70 16.11
CA GLY A 269 7.26 -15.74 16.50
C GLY A 269 7.40 -16.90 15.51
N THR A 270 6.75 -16.83 14.35
CA THR A 270 6.91 -17.83 13.28
C THR A 270 8.33 -17.74 12.69
N PRO A 271 9.10 -18.85 12.63
CA PRO A 271 10.41 -18.84 12.00
C PRO A 271 10.26 -18.71 10.47
N VAL A 272 11.15 -17.93 9.86
CA VAL A 272 11.30 -17.81 8.41
C VAL A 272 12.77 -18.06 8.08
N GLY A 273 13.01 -19.11 7.31
CA GLY A 273 14.33 -19.48 6.81
C GLY A 273 14.84 -18.53 5.72
N GLU A 274 16.17 -18.51 5.56
CA GLU A 274 16.84 -17.77 4.50
C GLU A 274 16.34 -18.19 3.11
N ASP A 275 16.05 -19.47 2.89
CA ASP A 275 15.61 -20.01 1.60
C ASP A 275 14.15 -19.71 1.22
N GLU A 276 13.38 -19.16 2.16
CA GLU A 276 11.96 -18.87 1.97
C GLU A 276 11.70 -17.52 1.28
N HIS A 277 12.70 -16.64 1.20
CA HIS A 277 12.54 -15.31 0.62
C HIS A 277 13.79 -14.85 -0.14
N ASP A 278 13.61 -13.96 -1.11
CA ASP A 278 14.66 -13.53 -2.03
C ASP A 278 15.27 -12.18 -1.65
N LEU A 279 14.56 -11.39 -0.84
CA LEU A 279 15.00 -10.07 -0.39
C LEU A 279 14.44 -9.80 1.02
N ALA A 280 15.31 -9.52 1.99
CA ALA A 280 14.88 -9.08 3.31
C ALA A 280 14.57 -7.58 3.27
N VAL A 281 13.44 -7.18 3.85
CA VAL A 281 12.96 -5.79 3.79
C VAL A 281 12.34 -5.31 5.09
N ARG A 282 12.63 -4.06 5.45
CA ARG A 282 11.94 -3.31 6.51
C ARG A 282 11.55 -1.93 5.99
N MET A 283 10.24 -1.65 5.97
CA MET A 283 9.70 -0.39 5.46
C MET A 283 9.13 0.46 6.59
N VAL A 284 9.11 1.78 6.37
CA VAL A 284 8.46 2.75 7.25
C VAL A 284 7.07 3.08 6.71
N SER A 285 6.09 3.12 7.61
CA SER A 285 4.73 3.62 7.36
C SER A 285 4.50 4.85 8.21
N MET A 286 4.35 6.02 7.58
CA MET A 286 4.24 7.30 8.27
C MET A 286 5.45 7.55 9.19
N HIS A 287 5.25 7.45 10.51
CA HIS A 287 6.24 7.67 11.56
C HIS A 287 6.66 6.39 12.30
N ALA A 288 6.24 5.21 11.82
CA ALA A 288 6.46 3.95 12.51
C ALA A 288 6.96 2.85 11.55
N PRO A 289 7.58 1.78 12.07
CA PRO A 289 7.85 0.57 11.31
C PRO A 289 6.55 0.03 10.72
N HIS A 290 6.55 -0.32 9.42
CA HIS A 290 5.42 -1.01 8.84
C HIS A 290 5.39 -2.46 9.35
N PRO A 291 4.26 -2.99 9.88
CA PRO A 291 4.22 -4.31 10.52
C PRO A 291 4.40 -5.48 9.53
N ALA A 292 4.23 -5.21 8.24
CA ALA A 292 4.49 -6.12 7.12
C ALA A 292 5.21 -5.36 6.01
N ILE A 293 4.54 -5.11 4.88
CA ILE A 293 4.92 -4.12 3.87
C ILE A 293 3.67 -3.50 3.21
N GLY A 294 3.77 -2.25 2.79
CA GLY A 294 2.76 -1.63 1.92
C GLY A 294 2.89 -2.18 0.51
N LEU A 295 1.77 -2.56 -0.12
CA LEU A 295 1.84 -3.20 -1.45
C LEU A 295 2.45 -2.35 -2.55
N THR A 296 2.26 -1.04 -2.51
CA THR A 296 2.92 -0.14 -3.46
C THR A 296 4.44 -0.14 -3.28
N SER A 297 4.93 -0.31 -2.04
CA SER A 297 6.37 -0.55 -1.80
C SER A 297 6.84 -1.91 -2.29
N ALA A 298 5.98 -2.95 -2.23
CA ALA A 298 6.31 -4.26 -2.79
C ALA A 298 6.46 -4.19 -4.32
N VAL A 299 5.61 -3.41 -5.00
CA VAL A 299 5.74 -3.11 -6.45
C VAL A 299 7.04 -2.34 -6.75
N ALA A 300 7.35 -1.33 -5.95
CA ALA A 300 8.61 -0.59 -6.09
C ALA A 300 9.83 -1.50 -5.92
N LEU A 301 9.81 -2.42 -4.96
CA LEU A 301 10.88 -3.41 -4.73
C LEU A 301 10.98 -4.44 -5.85
N ALA A 302 9.85 -4.95 -6.37
CA ALA A 302 9.85 -5.85 -7.52
C ALA A 302 10.46 -5.18 -8.75
N THR A 303 10.09 -3.92 -9.00
CA THR A 303 10.66 -3.11 -10.08
C THR A 303 12.15 -2.85 -9.85
N ALA A 304 12.53 -2.47 -8.63
CA ALA A 304 13.93 -2.23 -8.27
C ALA A 304 14.77 -3.49 -8.44
N ALA A 305 14.31 -4.64 -7.93
CA ALA A 305 15.00 -5.92 -8.00
C ALA A 305 15.18 -6.42 -9.44
N ALA A 306 14.23 -6.12 -10.32
CA ALA A 306 14.32 -6.40 -11.76
C ALA A 306 15.15 -5.36 -12.54
N THR A 307 15.56 -4.26 -11.93
CA THR A 307 16.35 -3.19 -12.57
C THR A 307 17.83 -3.33 -12.23
N PRO A 308 18.70 -3.64 -13.21
CA PRO A 308 20.13 -3.83 -12.96
C PRO A 308 20.79 -2.64 -12.26
N GLY A 309 21.60 -2.95 -11.25
CA GLY A 309 22.44 -1.98 -10.55
C GLY A 309 21.80 -1.29 -9.35
N THR A 310 20.47 -1.37 -9.17
CA THR A 310 19.81 -0.85 -7.96
C THR A 310 20.25 -1.61 -6.71
N LEU A 311 20.08 -1.01 -5.54
CA LEU A 311 20.42 -1.63 -4.25
C LEU A 311 19.61 -2.92 -4.03
N ALA A 312 18.31 -2.93 -4.38
CA ALA A 312 17.49 -4.13 -4.30
C ALA A 312 18.00 -5.24 -5.25
N HIS A 313 18.33 -4.90 -6.51
CA HIS A 313 18.90 -5.87 -7.45
C HIS A 313 20.23 -6.47 -6.95
N ARG A 314 21.09 -5.68 -6.30
CA ARG A 314 22.39 -6.12 -5.78
C ARG A 314 22.28 -7.18 -4.67
N VAL A 315 21.24 -7.09 -3.84
CA VAL A 315 21.12 -7.92 -2.62
C VAL A 315 20.01 -8.97 -2.71
N ALA A 316 19.09 -8.85 -3.68
CA ALA A 316 18.07 -9.86 -3.93
C ALA A 316 18.65 -11.13 -4.59
N ARG A 317 18.08 -12.28 -4.27
CA ARG A 317 18.22 -13.49 -5.09
C ARG A 317 17.33 -13.36 -6.32
N GLN A 318 17.93 -13.48 -7.50
CA GLN A 318 17.22 -13.35 -8.76
C GLN A 318 16.57 -14.67 -9.15
N THR A 319 15.35 -14.62 -9.67
CA THR A 319 14.59 -15.76 -10.18
C THR A 319 14.37 -15.61 -11.68
N ALA A 320 14.23 -16.73 -12.39
CA ALA A 320 14.08 -16.71 -13.85
C ALA A 320 12.68 -16.25 -14.32
N ASP A 321 11.66 -16.44 -13.50
CA ASP A 321 10.25 -16.17 -13.80
C ASP A 321 9.77 -14.79 -13.31
N GLY A 322 10.68 -13.95 -12.80
CA GLY A 322 10.38 -12.63 -12.27
C GLY A 322 9.71 -12.64 -10.89
N THR A 323 9.65 -13.79 -10.21
CA THR A 323 9.11 -13.92 -8.86
C THR A 323 10.08 -13.35 -7.82
N LEU A 324 9.61 -12.46 -6.95
CA LEU A 324 10.36 -11.91 -5.83
C LEU A 324 9.60 -12.17 -4.52
N ARG A 325 10.18 -13.01 -3.66
CA ARG A 325 9.67 -13.25 -2.32
C ARG A 325 10.30 -12.25 -1.34
N LEU A 326 9.48 -11.40 -0.73
CA LEU A 326 9.89 -10.35 0.20
C LEU A 326 9.76 -10.84 1.64
N GLY A 327 10.88 -10.93 2.36
CA GLY A 327 10.91 -11.26 3.78
C GLY A 327 10.57 -10.03 4.63
N THR A 328 9.36 -9.99 5.20
CA THR A 328 8.83 -8.86 5.99
C THR A 328 8.67 -9.23 7.47
N PRO A 329 8.44 -8.28 8.39
CA PRO A 329 8.18 -8.61 9.80
C PRO A 329 6.94 -9.50 10.04
N ALA A 330 6.05 -9.60 9.04
CA ALA A 330 4.87 -10.46 9.05
C ALA A 330 5.07 -11.77 8.25
N GLY A 331 6.30 -12.09 7.84
CA GLY A 331 6.58 -13.25 6.98
C GLY A 331 6.72 -12.86 5.51
N VAL A 332 6.53 -13.83 4.62
CA VAL A 332 6.90 -13.71 3.21
C VAL A 332 5.73 -13.21 2.35
N ILE A 333 5.99 -12.21 1.51
CA ILE A 333 5.04 -11.72 0.50
C ILE A 333 5.65 -11.92 -0.88
N THR A 334 4.90 -12.56 -1.77
CA THR A 334 5.35 -12.80 -3.14
C THR A 334 4.82 -11.71 -4.09
N ALA A 335 5.72 -11.09 -4.83
CA ALA A 335 5.42 -10.27 -5.99
C ALA A 335 5.96 -10.98 -7.24
N GLN A 336 5.33 -10.80 -8.38
CA GLN A 336 5.82 -11.31 -9.65
C GLN A 336 5.79 -10.21 -10.70
N SER A 337 6.95 -9.92 -11.28
CA SER A 337 7.07 -9.00 -12.41
C SER A 337 6.79 -9.77 -13.70
N VAL A 338 5.68 -9.46 -14.36
CA VAL A 338 5.27 -10.05 -15.64
C VAL A 338 5.60 -9.05 -16.75
N PRO A 339 6.54 -9.39 -17.65
CA PRO A 339 6.86 -8.54 -18.79
C PRO A 339 5.64 -8.35 -19.71
N ALA A 340 5.58 -7.21 -20.38
CA ALA A 340 4.64 -6.96 -21.46
C ALA A 340 4.81 -8.00 -22.59
N ALA A 341 3.77 -8.78 -22.87
CA ALA A 341 3.69 -9.55 -24.12
C ALA A 341 2.97 -8.71 -25.18
N HIS A 342 3.55 -8.63 -26.40
CA HIS A 342 2.89 -8.19 -27.64
C HIS A 342 1.77 -7.14 -27.49
N GLY A 343 2.13 -5.92 -27.09
CA GLY A 343 1.20 -4.78 -26.98
C GLY A 343 0.48 -4.62 -25.63
N ALA A 344 0.67 -5.52 -24.67
CA ALA A 344 0.20 -5.36 -23.29
C ALA A 344 1.16 -4.52 -22.44
N SER A 345 0.68 -4.03 -21.30
CA SER A 345 1.50 -3.33 -20.31
C SER A 345 2.25 -4.32 -19.39
N PRO A 346 3.50 -4.02 -18.98
CA PRO A 346 4.15 -4.80 -17.94
C PRO A 346 3.34 -4.72 -16.65
N THR A 347 3.25 -5.82 -15.91
CA THR A 347 2.38 -5.91 -14.73
C THR A 347 3.14 -6.47 -13.55
N VAL A 348 2.90 -5.93 -12.35
CA VAL A 348 3.36 -6.57 -11.12
C VAL A 348 2.17 -7.23 -10.42
N LEU A 349 2.21 -8.56 -10.31
CA LEU A 349 1.19 -9.38 -9.68
C LEU A 349 1.52 -9.65 -8.21
N LEU A 350 0.51 -9.62 -7.36
CA LEU A 350 0.60 -9.84 -5.92
C LEU A 350 -0.54 -10.75 -5.48
N HIS A 351 -0.19 -11.87 -4.86
CA HIS A 351 -1.17 -12.76 -4.23
C HIS A 351 -1.58 -12.19 -2.88
N ARG A 352 -2.87 -11.90 -2.70
CA ARG A 352 -3.44 -11.40 -1.45
C ARG A 352 -4.70 -12.16 -1.09
N ALA A 353 -5.23 -11.82 0.08
CA ALA A 353 -6.57 -12.20 0.47
C ALA A 353 -7.31 -11.01 1.06
N ALA A 354 -8.63 -10.97 0.85
CA ALA A 354 -9.52 -10.00 1.44
C ALA A 354 -10.68 -10.68 2.18
N ARG A 355 -11.25 -10.00 3.16
CA ARG A 355 -12.44 -10.47 3.88
C ARG A 355 -13.28 -9.28 4.30
N ARG A 356 -14.57 -9.32 3.97
CA ARG A 356 -15.55 -8.38 4.52
C ARG A 356 -15.76 -8.68 6.00
N ILE A 357 -15.54 -7.67 6.86
CA ILE A 357 -15.68 -7.79 8.31
C ILE A 357 -17.06 -7.29 8.75
N ALA A 358 -17.49 -6.16 8.20
CA ALA A 358 -18.75 -5.54 8.58
C ALA A 358 -19.35 -4.73 7.42
N ARG A 359 -20.68 -4.63 7.42
CA ARG A 359 -21.46 -3.59 6.73
C ARG A 359 -22.20 -2.82 7.82
N ALA A 360 -22.07 -1.50 7.83
CA ALA A 360 -22.57 -0.68 8.92
C ALA A 360 -23.05 0.69 8.43
N GLU A 361 -24.03 1.24 9.15
CA GLU A 361 -24.36 2.65 9.11
C GLU A 361 -23.55 3.36 10.21
N LEU A 362 -22.71 4.31 9.82
CA LEU A 362 -21.92 5.13 10.73
C LEU A 362 -22.71 6.37 11.10
N LEU A 363 -22.75 6.67 12.40
CA LEU A 363 -23.31 7.92 12.93
C LEU A 363 -22.17 8.92 13.10
N VAL A 364 -22.08 9.90 12.20
CA VAL A 364 -20.94 10.82 12.12
C VAL A 364 -21.30 12.17 12.78
N PRO A 365 -20.55 12.61 13.81
CA PRO A 365 -20.77 13.89 14.48
C PRO A 365 -20.13 15.03 13.66
N VAL A 366 -20.76 15.44 12.57
CA VAL A 366 -20.35 16.67 11.87
C VAL A 366 -20.95 17.85 12.63
N LEU A 367 -20.13 18.51 13.46
CA LEU A 367 -20.50 19.70 14.21
C LEU A 367 -20.69 20.89 13.25
N GLU A 368 -21.82 21.59 13.37
CA GLU A 368 -22.06 22.89 12.74
C GLU A 368 -20.93 23.85 13.13
N GLY A 369 -20.02 24.15 12.20
CA GLY A 369 -18.88 25.05 12.45
C GLY A 369 -17.51 24.58 11.92
N ARG A 370 -17.38 23.32 11.49
CA ARG A 370 -16.19 22.82 10.75
C ARG A 370 -16.31 22.94 9.22
N LEU A 371 -17.38 23.55 8.73
CA LEU A 371 -17.56 23.91 7.33
C LEU A 371 -16.88 25.26 7.10
N ALA A 372 -15.59 25.26 6.76
CA ALA A 372 -14.91 26.39 6.15
C ALA A 372 -13.94 25.87 5.09
#